data_AF-A0A231GY83-F1
#
_entry.id   AF-A0A231GY83-F1
#
_cell.length_a   1.000
_cell.length_b   1.000
_cell.length_c   1.000
_cell.angle_alpha   90.00
_cell.angle_beta   90.00
_cell.angle_gamma   90.00
#
_symmetry.space_group_name_H-M   'P 1'
#
loop_
_entity.id
_entity.type
_entity.pdbx_description
1 polymer ?
#
loop_
_entity_poly.entity_id
_entity_poly.type
_entity_poly.pdbx_seq_one_letter_code
_entity_poly.pdbx_strand_id
1 'polypeptide(L)' 'MSEPENSAACGAALDTQLRLFCHLMLGSADAADRMMRQIYRHAPDHHDDQRNRHSERARLFGIAADLCGVRNCSFH' A
#
# COMPACT_ATOMS: atom_id res chain seq x y z
N MET A 1 13.88 -22.86 -12.64
CA MET A 1 14.44 -21.52 -12.90
C MET A 1 13.34 -20.53 -12.60
N SER A 2 13.26 -20.00 -11.37
CA SER A 2 12.20 -19.06 -10.98
C SER A 2 12.67 -17.66 -11.36
N GLU A 3 12.03 -17.04 -12.34
CA GLU A 3 12.38 -15.73 -12.89
C GLU A 3 12.17 -14.62 -11.84
N PRO A 4 13.25 -14.08 -11.23
CA PRO A 4 13.11 -13.06 -10.19
C PRO A 4 12.79 -11.68 -10.77
N GLU A 5 13.06 -11.48 -12.06
CA GLU A 5 12.99 -10.19 -12.76
C GLU A 5 11.54 -9.70 -12.93
N ASN A 6 10.60 -10.63 -13.15
CA ASN A 6 9.19 -10.31 -13.33
C ASN A 6 8.54 -9.81 -12.01
N SER A 7 8.96 -10.38 -10.88
CA SER A 7 8.46 -9.98 -9.56
C SER A 7 8.95 -8.59 -9.16
N ALA A 8 10.20 -8.24 -9.47
CA ALA A 8 10.77 -6.92 -9.21
C ALA A 8 10.12 -5.82 -10.07
N ALA A 9 9.89 -6.09 -11.36
CA ALA A 9 9.18 -5.17 -12.25
C ALA A 9 7.71 -4.96 -11.84
N CYS A 10 7.04 -6.03 -11.38
CA CYS A 10 5.68 -5.95 -10.87
C CYS A 10 5.60 -5.14 -9.56
N GLY A 11 6.59 -5.29 -8.67
CA GLY A 11 6.73 -4.47 -7.46
C GLY A 11 6.93 -2.99 -7.76
N ALA A 12 7.80 -2.64 -8.72
CA ALA A 12 8.05 -1.25 -9.10
C ALA A 12 6.81 -0.56 -9.70
N ALA A 13 6.03 -1.29 -10.51
CA ALA A 13 4.77 -0.78 -11.06
C ALA A 13 3.73 -0.57 -9.95
N LEU A 14 3.67 -1.47 -8.97
CA LEU A 14 2.77 -1.39 -7.82
C LEU A 14 3.11 -0.20 -6.92
N ASP A 15 4.40 0.02 -6.63
CA ASP A 15 4.91 1.20 -5.90
C ASP A 15 4.46 2.50 -6.55
N THR A 16 4.60 2.59 -7.87
CA THR A 16 4.22 3.77 -8.64
C THR A 16 2.73 4.05 -8.53
N GLN A 17 1.89 3.01 -8.64
CA GLN A 17 0.44 3.14 -8.50
C GLN A 17 0.02 3.55 -7.09
N LEU A 18 0.67 2.98 -6.07
CA LEU A 18 0.39 3.27 -4.67
C LEU A 18 0.78 4.71 -4.30
N ARG A 19 1.93 5.18 -4.79
CA ARG A 19 2.39 6.57 -4.61
C ARG A 19 1.43 7.56 -5.27
N LEU A 20 0.96 7.26 -6.49
CA LEU A 20 -0.04 8.09 -7.17
C LEU A 20 -1.34 8.16 -6.37
N PHE A 21 -1.82 7.03 -5.86
CA PHE A 21 -3.01 7.00 -5.01
C PHE A 21 -2.85 7.89 -3.77
N CYS A 22 -1.73 7.76 -3.04
CA CYS A 22 -1.46 8.60 -1.87
C CYS A 22 -1.37 10.07 -2.24
N HIS A 23 -0.76 10.40 -3.39
CA HIS A 23 -0.66 11.77 -3.87
C HIS A 23 -2.04 12.38 -4.16
N LEU A 24 -2.91 11.62 -4.84
CA LEU A 24 -4.28 12.04 -5.14
C LEU A 24 -5.11 12.24 -3.86
N MET A 25 -4.93 11.39 -2.85
CA MET A 25 -5.68 11.47 -1.59
C MET A 25 -5.20 12.59 -0.68
N LEU A 26 -3.89 12.83 -0.60
CA LEU A 26 -3.29 13.78 0.34
C LEU A 26 -3.03 15.16 -0.29
N GLY A 27 -3.11 15.28 -1.61
CA GLY A 27 -2.85 16.51 -2.35
C GLY A 27 -1.38 17.00 -2.30
N SER A 28 -0.46 16.16 -1.83
CA SER A 28 0.95 16.53 -1.64
C SER A 28 1.88 15.35 -1.93
N ALA A 29 2.94 15.62 -2.71
CA ALA A 29 3.97 14.63 -3.01
C ALA A 29 4.75 14.24 -1.74
N ASP A 30 5.14 15.22 -0.92
CA ASP A 30 5.83 14.97 0.36
C ASP A 30 4.99 14.15 1.33
N ALA A 31 3.67 14.40 1.39
CA ALA A 31 2.75 13.63 2.21
C ALA A 31 2.63 12.18 1.70
N ALA A 32 2.53 11.99 0.37
CA ALA A 32 2.51 10.68 -0.25
C ALA A 32 3.80 9.88 0.03
N ASP A 33 4.98 10.50 -0.07
CA ASP A 33 6.25 9.84 0.24
C ASP A 33 6.37 9.43 1.72
N ARG A 34 5.86 10.27 2.63
CA ARG A 34 5.76 9.92 4.05
C ARG A 34 4.80 8.75 4.26
N MET A 35 3.67 8.71 3.53
CA MET A 35 2.68 7.64 3.63
C MET A 35 3.21 6.31 3.08
N MET A 36 3.92 6.33 1.95
CA MET A 36 4.57 5.13 1.38
C MET A 36 5.47 4.44 2.40
N ARG A 37 6.28 5.20 3.14
CA ARG A 37 7.13 4.65 4.21
C ARG A 37 6.33 4.02 5.35
N GLN A 38 5.16 4.57 5.68
CA GLN A 38 4.28 4.00 6.70
C GLN A 38 3.63 2.70 6.20
N ILE A 39 3.13 2.66 4.96
CA ILE A 39 2.52 1.47 4.38
C ILE A 39 3.51 0.30 4.40
N TYR A 40 4.75 0.50 3.96
CA TYR A 40 5.79 -0.54 4.00
C TYR A 40 6.19 -0.95 5.41
N ARG A 41 6.10 -0.03 6.38
CA ARG A 41 6.36 -0.33 7.80
C ARG A 41 5.24 -1.16 8.44
N HIS A 42 4.00 -0.99 7.99
CA HIS A 42 2.84 -1.76 8.48
C HIS A 42 2.58 -3.06 7.70
N ALA A 43 3.15 -3.18 6.50
CA ALA A 43 3.08 -4.39 5.68
C ALA A 43 3.61 -5.68 6.36
N PRO A 44 4.64 -5.70 7.23
CA PRO A 44 5.01 -6.93 7.94
C PRO A 44 4.08 -7.26 9.11
N ASP A 45 3.37 -6.30 9.70
CA ASP A 45 2.52 -6.52 10.87
C ASP A 45 1.17 -7.16 10.50
N HIS A 46 0.66 -6.88 9.30
CA HIS A 46 -0.55 -7.49 8.75
C HIS A 46 -0.36 -8.96 8.29
N HIS A 47 0.76 -9.62 8.59
CA HIS A 47 1.10 -10.93 8.00
C HIS A 47 0.43 -12.10 8.74
N ASP A 48 0.04 -11.90 10.01
CA ASP A 48 -0.54 -12.96 10.84
C ASP A 48 -2.07 -13.12 10.68
N ASP A 49 -2.82 -12.05 10.41
CA ASP A 49 -4.29 -12.13 10.40
C ASP A 49 -4.93 -12.59 9.08
N GLN A 50 -4.21 -12.55 7.96
CA GLN A 50 -4.82 -12.75 6.64
C GLN A 50 -4.11 -13.80 5.78
N ARG A 51 -3.85 -14.95 6.39
CA ARG A 51 -3.25 -16.16 5.80
C ARG A 51 -4.07 -16.78 4.65
N ASN A 52 -5.05 -16.07 4.08
CA ASN A 52 -5.85 -16.58 2.98
C ASN A 52 -6.32 -15.45 2.04
N ARG A 53 -5.77 -15.46 0.82
CA ARG A 53 -6.46 -15.07 -0.44
C ARG A 53 -6.58 -13.62 -0.89
N HIS A 54 -5.85 -12.65 -0.35
CA HIS A 54 -5.78 -11.30 -0.97
C HIS A 54 -4.43 -11.08 -1.68
N SER A 55 -4.47 -10.71 -2.96
CA SER A 55 -3.30 -10.28 -3.74
C SER A 55 -2.57 -9.17 -2.98
N GLU A 56 -1.23 -9.21 -2.93
CA GLU A 56 -0.36 -8.21 -2.26
C GLU A 56 -0.77 -6.78 -2.58
N ARG A 57 -1.20 -6.53 -3.83
CA ARG A 57 -1.81 -5.28 -4.26
C ARG A 57 -3.02 -4.87 -3.42
N ALA A 58 -4.01 -5.74 -3.28
CA ALA A 58 -5.22 -5.43 -2.51
C ALA A 58 -4.91 -5.09 -1.05
N ARG A 59 -3.89 -5.74 -0.47
CA ARG A 59 -3.43 -5.48 0.89
C ARG A 59 -2.78 -4.10 1.03
N LEU A 60 -1.85 -3.74 0.15
CA LEU A 60 -1.18 -2.44 0.18
C LEU A 60 -2.15 -1.29 -0.04
N PHE A 61 -3.08 -1.44 -0.99
CA PHE A 61 -4.14 -0.44 -1.20
C PHE A 61 -5.13 -0.36 -0.02
N GLY A 62 -5.40 -1.47 0.67
CA GLY A 62 -6.20 -1.47 1.90
C GLY A 62 -5.55 -0.64 3.01
N ILE A 63 -4.27 -0.91 3.30
CA ILE A 63 -3.50 -0.14 4.30
C ILE A 63 -3.42 1.34 3.90
N ALA A 64 -3.20 1.64 2.62
CA ALA A 64 -3.19 3.02 2.13
C ALA A 64 -4.54 3.71 2.31
N ALA A 65 -5.66 3.03 2.05
CA ALA A 65 -6.98 3.60 2.25
C ALA A 65 -7.27 3.88 3.74
N ASP A 66 -6.87 2.99 4.64
CA ASP A 66 -6.99 3.18 6.09
C ASP A 66 -6.15 4.37 6.57
N LEU A 67 -4.88 4.44 6.16
CA LEU A 67 -3.95 5.51 6.55
C LEU A 67 -4.26 6.87 5.91
N CYS A 68 -4.77 6.90 4.67
CA CYS A 68 -5.26 8.11 4.01
C CYS A 68 -6.61 8.58 4.58
N GLY A 69 -7.22 7.85 5.52
CA GLY A 69 -8.48 8.23 6.16
C GLY A 69 -9.73 7.92 5.34
N VAL A 70 -9.65 7.13 4.27
CA VAL A 70 -10.80 6.75 3.42
C VAL A 70 -11.83 5.92 4.21
N ARG A 71 -11.40 5.21 5.26
CA ARG A 71 -12.26 4.41 6.14
C ARG A 71 -12.62 5.04 7.48
N ASN A 72 -12.09 6.23 7.79
CA ASN A 72 -12.29 6.88 9.10
C ASN A 72 -13.57 7.74 9.21
N CYS A 73 -14.55 7.58 8.31
CA CYS A 73 -15.86 8.21 8.44
C CYS A 73 -16.81 7.46 9.40
N SER A 74 -16.31 6.67 10.34
CA SER A 74 -17.13 5.99 11.34
C SER A 74 -16.41 5.94 12.67
N PHE A 75 -17.11 6.38 13.72
CA PHE A 75 -16.65 6.65 15.10
C PHE A 75 -16.07 8.04 15.35
N HIS A 76 -16.92 9.06 15.20
CA HIS A 76 -17.16 9.96 16.33
C HIS A 76 -18.61 10.43 16.34
#